data_AF-A0A1H9W7X5-F1
#
_entry.id   AF-A0A1H9W7X5-F1
#
_cell.length_a   1.000
_cell.length_b   1.000
_cell.length_c   1.000
_cell.angle_alpha   90.00
_cell.angle_beta   90.00
_cell.angle_gamma   90.00
#
_symmetry.space_group_name_H-M   'P 1'
#
loop_
_entity.id
_entity.type
_entity.pdbx_description
1 polymer ?
#
loop_
_entity_poly.entity_id
_entity_poly.type
_entity_poly.pdbx_seq_one_letter_code
_entity_poly.pdbx_strand_id
1 'polypeptide(L)'
;MRQASGLVLTGFVLLVLFAIGTVLLDHRAADLEAHGARVDGVVIAVHQGIRNSWSADVGYTVQGVRREGLVQLDHTGATLRRSDAVTVIYDPADPERIALPGMPSDPGWAITAMSLFLVFGLGFVGGGSIRAFRAARAR
;
A
#
# COMPACT_ATOMS: atom_id res chain seq x y z
N MET A 1 21.73 -14.76 -27.09
CA MET A 1 22.17 -13.67 -26.18
C MET A 1 21.16 -12.53 -26.08
N ARG A 2 20.71 -11.93 -27.20
CA ARG A 2 19.74 -10.79 -27.19
C ARG A 2 18.47 -11.00 -26.33
N GLN A 3 17.89 -12.19 -26.32
CA GLN A 3 16.66 -12.49 -25.55
C GLN A 3 16.89 -12.60 -24.03
N ALA A 4 18.09 -13.02 -23.59
CA ALA A 4 18.38 -13.16 -22.16
C ALA A 4 18.61 -11.80 -21.49
N SER A 5 19.28 -10.89 -22.20
CA SER A 5 19.49 -9.51 -21.74
C SER A 5 18.19 -8.74 -21.56
N GLY A 6 17.19 -8.97 -22.43
CA GLY A 6 15.88 -8.32 -22.32
C GLY A 6 15.12 -8.69 -21.04
N LEU A 7 15.16 -9.95 -20.63
CA LEU A 7 14.50 -10.42 -19.40
C LEU A 7 15.16 -9.83 -18.14
N VAL A 8 16.49 -9.79 -18.10
CA VAL A 8 17.22 -9.22 -16.96
C VAL A 8 16.95 -7.71 -16.83
N LEU A 9 16.97 -6.97 -17.94
CA LEU A 9 16.67 -5.54 -17.94
C LEU A 9 15.22 -5.28 -17.48
N THR A 10 14.26 -6.06 -18.00
CA THR A 10 12.85 -5.94 -17.60
C THR A 10 12.67 -6.21 -16.11
N GLY A 11 13.28 -7.29 -15.59
CA GLY A 11 13.22 -7.59 -14.16
C GLY A 11 13.84 -6.51 -13.29
N PHE A 12 14.96 -5.92 -13.73
CA PHE A 12 15.59 -4.81 -13.03
C PHE A 12 14.70 -3.55 -13.00
N VAL A 13 14.07 -3.20 -14.13
CA VAL A 13 13.12 -2.08 -14.20
C VAL A 13 11.95 -2.28 -13.24
N LEU A 14 11.37 -3.49 -13.18
CA LEU A 14 10.27 -3.78 -12.25
C LEU A 14 10.70 -3.65 -10.79
N LEU A 15 11.93 -4.06 -10.45
CA LEU A 15 12.48 -3.90 -9.09
C LEU A 15 12.71 -2.42 -8.73
N VAL A 16 13.21 -1.61 -9.66
CA VAL A 16 13.39 -0.17 -9.44
C VAL A 16 12.03 0.50 -9.24
N LEU A 17 11.02 0.17 -10.06
CA LEU A 17 9.67 0.70 -9.90
C LEU A 17 9.05 0.30 -8.56
N PHE A 18 9.28 -0.94 -8.11
CA PHE A 18 8.85 -1.39 -6.78
C PHE A 18 9.49 -0.55 -5.66
N ALA A 19 10.80 -0.33 -5.71
CA ALA A 19 11.52 0.47 -4.71
C ALA A 19 11.09 1.94 -4.70
N ILE A 20 10.81 2.53 -5.86
CA ILE A 20 10.24 3.88 -5.93
C ILE A 20 8.84 3.89 -5.32
N GLY A 21 8.03 2.87 -5.62
CA GLY A 21 6.68 2.71 -5.05
C GLY A 21 6.69 2.68 -3.52
N THR A 22 7.61 1.93 -2.89
CA THR A 22 7.69 1.85 -1.42
C THR A 22 7.99 3.20 -0.80
N VAL A 23 8.94 3.95 -1.37
CA VAL A 23 9.33 5.26 -0.84
C VAL A 23 8.19 6.26 -0.96
N LEU A 24 7.45 6.23 -2.08
CA LEU A 24 6.30 7.11 -2.28
C LEU A 24 5.13 6.82 -1.33
N LEU A 25 4.89 5.56 -0.97
CA LEU A 25 3.86 5.20 0.01
C LEU A 25 4.21 5.74 1.41
N ASP A 26 5.47 5.58 1.81
CA ASP A 26 5.96 6.04 3.12
C ASP A 26 5.87 7.57 3.25
N HIS A 27 6.26 8.31 2.21
CA HIS A 27 6.12 9.77 2.17
C HIS A 27 4.66 10.21 2.23
N ARG A 28 3.74 9.47 1.58
CA ARG A 28 2.32 9.81 1.60
C ARG A 28 1.70 9.70 2.99
N ALA A 29 2.06 8.68 3.77
CA ALA A 29 1.56 8.53 5.13
C ALA A 29 2.07 9.67 6.01
N ALA A 30 3.37 9.97 5.94
CA ALA A 30 3.98 11.07 6.68
C ALA A 30 3.42 12.44 6.28
N ASP A 31 3.19 12.68 4.99
CA ASP A 31 2.59 13.93 4.49
C ASP A 31 1.16 14.11 4.99
N LEU A 32 0.34 13.04 5.00
CA LEU A 32 -1.02 13.11 5.52
C LEU A 32 -0.99 13.42 7.02
N GLU A 33 -0.09 12.80 7.78
CA GLU A 33 0.02 13.03 9.22
C GLU A 33 0.48 14.45 9.56
N ALA A 34 1.41 14.99 8.77
CA ALA A 34 1.97 16.33 8.95
C ALA A 34 1.03 17.45 8.46
N HIS A 35 0.37 17.28 7.31
CA HIS A 35 -0.35 18.35 6.62
C HIS A 35 -1.86 18.08 6.47
N GLY A 36 -2.34 16.89 6.82
CA GLY A 36 -3.75 16.53 6.71
C GLY A 36 -4.62 17.32 7.69
N ALA A 37 -5.86 17.57 7.28
CA ALA A 37 -6.86 18.17 8.14
C ALA A 37 -7.45 17.10 9.07
N ARG A 38 -7.72 17.49 10.32
CA ARG A 38 -8.30 16.60 11.34
C ARG A 38 -9.79 16.85 11.45
N VAL A 39 -10.56 15.78 11.52
CA VAL A 39 -12.01 15.82 11.70
C VAL A 39 -12.48 14.66 12.57
N ASP A 40 -13.54 14.87 13.32
CA ASP A 40 -14.16 13.81 14.09
C ASP A 40 -14.86 12.81 13.14
N GLY A 41 -14.60 11.53 13.37
CA GLY A 41 -15.22 10.43 12.67
C GLY A 41 -15.71 9.36 13.63
N VAL A 42 -16.43 8.38 13.07
CA VAL A 42 -16.99 7.26 13.80
C VAL A 42 -16.74 5.99 13.02
N VAL A 43 -16.31 4.93 13.70
CA VAL A 43 -16.16 3.61 13.10
C VAL A 43 -17.53 3.03 12.75
N ILE A 44 -17.82 2.83 11.47
CA ILE A 44 -19.09 2.29 10.97
C ILE A 44 -19.09 0.76 11.04
N ALA A 45 -17.98 0.14 10.65
CA ALA A 45 -17.79 -1.30 10.61
C ALA A 45 -16.33 -1.65 10.83
N VAL A 46 -16.08 -2.84 11.37
CA VAL A 46 -14.75 -3.43 11.50
C VAL A 46 -14.78 -4.78 10.83
N HIS A 47 -13.86 -5.00 9.89
CA HIS A 47 -13.74 -6.21 9.10
C HIS A 47 -12.48 -6.96 9.49
N GLN A 48 -12.65 -8.25 9.76
CA GLN A 48 -11.54 -9.17 9.94
C GLN A 48 -11.16 -9.78 8.59
N GLY A 49 -9.95 -9.50 8.14
CA GLY A 49 -9.37 -10.08 6.94
C GLY A 49 -8.65 -11.40 7.19
N ILE A 50 -7.93 -11.87 6.16
CA ILE A 50 -7.15 -13.12 6.21
C ILE A 50 -5.85 -12.85 6.99
N ARG A 51 -5.31 -13.86 7.70
CA ARG A 51 -4.04 -13.79 8.45
C ARG A 51 -4.01 -12.67 9.50
N ASN A 52 -5.10 -12.48 10.24
CA ASN A 52 -5.18 -11.48 11.32
C ASN A 52 -4.95 -10.03 10.81
N SER A 53 -5.26 -9.77 9.54
CA SER A 53 -5.42 -8.40 9.05
C SER A 53 -6.78 -7.86 9.48
N TRP A 54 -6.84 -6.59 9.83
CA TRP A 54 -8.06 -5.91 10.23
C TRP A 54 -8.22 -4.66 9.39
N SER A 55 -9.46 -4.24 9.15
CA SER A 55 -9.77 -2.97 8.50
C SER A 55 -11.04 -2.40 9.10
N ALA A 56 -11.23 -1.10 9.01
CA ALA A 56 -12.43 -0.44 9.49
C ALA A 56 -12.95 0.56 8.47
N ASP A 57 -14.26 0.58 8.28
CA ASP A 57 -14.95 1.65 7.59
C ASP A 57 -15.18 2.78 8.58
N VAL A 58 -14.68 3.97 8.28
CA VAL A 58 -14.81 5.15 9.12
C VAL A 58 -15.67 6.17 8.40
N GLY A 59 -16.74 6.60 9.06
CA GLY A 59 -17.61 7.67 8.62
C GLY A 59 -17.15 9.00 9.20
N TYR A 60 -17.07 10.03 8.36
CA TYR A 60 -16.68 11.39 8.77
C TYR A 60 -17.43 12.42 7.92
N THR A 61 -17.48 13.66 8.38
CA THR A 61 -18.20 14.73 7.67
C THR A 61 -17.26 15.84 7.30
N VAL A 62 -17.12 16.12 6.00
CA VAL A 62 -16.29 17.22 5.49
C VAL A 62 -17.20 18.22 4.81
N GLN A 63 -17.19 19.48 5.29
CA GLN A 63 -18.01 20.56 4.73
C GLN A 63 -19.51 20.21 4.65
N GLY A 64 -20.03 19.49 5.65
CA GLY A 64 -21.43 19.06 5.70
C GLY A 64 -21.77 17.84 4.83
N VAL A 65 -20.81 17.29 4.08
CA VAL A 65 -20.99 16.08 3.28
C VAL A 65 -20.45 14.88 4.06
N ARG A 66 -21.33 13.90 4.31
CA ARG A 66 -20.93 12.63 4.90
C ARG A 66 -20.10 11.83 3.90
N ARG A 67 -18.94 11.36 4.34
CA ARG A 67 -18.02 10.50 3.60
C ARG A 67 -17.70 9.27 4.42
N GLU A 68 -17.25 8.24 3.72
CA GLU A 68 -16.84 6.98 4.29
C GLU A 68 -15.50 6.62 3.65
N GLY A 69 -14.58 6.11 4.45
CA GLY A 69 -13.29 5.64 3.96
C GLY A 69 -12.86 4.39 4.70
N LEU A 70 -12.13 3.54 3.99
CA LEU A 70 -11.57 2.30 4.52
C LEU A 70 -10.17 2.58 5.08
N VAL A 71 -9.93 2.20 6.33
CA VAL A 71 -8.60 2.27 6.97
C VAL A 71 -8.14 0.87 7.31
N GLN A 72 -6.88 0.57 7.02
CA GLN A 72 -6.28 -0.70 7.41
C GLN A 72 -5.77 -0.60 8.85
N LEU A 73 -6.14 -1.57 9.69
CA LEU A 73 -5.80 -1.59 11.10
C LEU A 73 -4.63 -2.55 11.31
N ASP A 74 -3.64 -2.08 12.07
CA ASP A 74 -2.55 -2.94 12.54
C ASP A 74 -3.00 -3.82 13.73
N HIS A 75 -2.07 -4.58 14.30
CA HIS A 75 -2.39 -5.47 15.43
C HIS A 75 -2.81 -4.70 16.70
N THR A 76 -2.45 -3.43 16.82
CA THR A 76 -2.86 -2.53 17.91
C THR A 76 -4.24 -1.91 17.66
N GLY A 77 -4.61 -1.70 16.41
CA GLY A 77 -5.93 -1.21 15.97
C GLY A 77 -7.07 -2.22 16.16
N ALA A 78 -6.77 -3.49 16.45
CA ALA A 78 -7.77 -4.53 16.74
C ALA A 78 -8.66 -4.25 17.97
N THR A 79 -8.39 -3.17 18.70
CA THR A 79 -9.22 -2.72 19.83
C THR A 79 -10.40 -1.84 19.41
N LEU A 80 -10.39 -1.29 18.19
CA LEU A 80 -11.48 -0.46 17.66
C LEU A 80 -12.77 -1.27 17.51
N ARG A 81 -13.87 -0.67 17.93
CA ARG A 81 -15.21 -1.21 17.84
C ARG A 81 -16.10 -0.31 17.00
N ARG A 82 -17.18 -0.90 16.50
CA ARG A 82 -18.25 -0.14 15.87
C ARG A 82 -18.76 0.94 16.83
N SER A 83 -18.99 2.13 16.28
CA SER A 83 -19.42 3.35 16.98
C SER A 83 -18.35 4.03 17.83
N ASP A 84 -17.11 3.56 17.82
CA ASP A 84 -16.02 4.28 18.48
C ASP A 84 -15.77 5.61 17.77
N ALA A 85 -15.60 6.66 18.58
CA ALA A 85 -15.21 7.97 18.10
C ALA A 85 -13.71 7.94 17.79
N VAL A 86 -13.34 8.39 16.59
CA VAL A 86 -11.96 8.40 16.11
C VAL A 86 -11.66 9.74 15.45
N THR A 87 -10.41 10.20 15.57
CA THR A 87 -9.94 11.35 14.81
C THR A 87 -9.51 10.88 13.43
N VAL A 88 -10.15 11.39 12.39
CA VAL A 88 -9.76 11.11 11.00
C VAL A 88 -8.87 12.23 10.50
N ILE A 89 -7.72 11.87 9.95
CA ILE A 89 -6.86 12.77 9.21
C ILE A 89 -7.17 12.57 7.73
N TYR A 90 -7.53 13.62 7.01
CA TYR A 90 -7.84 13.55 5.58
C TYR A 90 -7.06 14.59 4.77
N ASP A 91 -6.84 14.31 3.50
CA ASP A 91 -6.26 15.26 2.54
C ASP A 91 -7.37 16.20 2.02
N PRO A 92 -7.30 17.53 2.24
CA PRO A 92 -8.30 18.46 1.75
C PRO A 92 -8.40 18.53 0.22
N ALA A 93 -7.32 18.20 -0.50
CA ALA A 93 -7.31 18.17 -1.96
C ALA A 93 -7.91 16.86 -2.51
N ASP A 94 -7.86 15.78 -1.73
CA ASP A 94 -8.43 14.47 -2.07
C ASP A 94 -9.07 13.82 -0.82
N PRO A 95 -10.35 14.15 -0.51
CA PRO A 95 -10.99 13.73 0.72
C PRO A 95 -11.17 12.22 0.89
N GLU A 96 -10.98 11.42 -0.16
CA GLU A 96 -11.01 9.94 -0.08
C GLU A 96 -9.73 9.39 0.58
N ARG A 97 -8.66 10.19 0.63
CA ARG A 97 -7.41 9.83 1.28
C ARG A 97 -7.50 10.15 2.76
N ILE A 98 -7.64 9.09 3.55
CA ILE A 98 -7.75 9.18 5.00
C ILE A 98 -6.72 8.30 5.72
N ALA A 99 -6.34 8.74 6.92
CA ALA A 99 -5.54 8.00 7.88
C ALA A 99 -6.07 8.23 9.29
N LEU A 100 -5.72 7.32 10.20
CA LEU A 100 -5.93 7.50 11.64
C LEU A 100 -4.59 7.89 12.27
N PRO A 101 -4.57 8.74 13.32
CA PRO A 101 -3.34 9.12 14.01
C PRO A 101 -2.54 7.89 14.45
N GLY A 102 -1.25 7.83 14.07
CA GLY A 102 -0.37 6.72 14.39
C GLY A 102 -0.69 5.39 13.68
N MET A 103 -1.63 5.37 12.72
CA MET A 103 -1.93 4.19 11.91
C MET A 103 -1.68 4.50 10.42
N PRO A 104 -0.65 3.90 9.81
CA PRO A 104 -0.44 4.02 8.38
C PRO A 104 -1.62 3.40 7.62
N SER A 105 -2.20 4.17 6.70
CA SER A 105 -3.29 3.74 5.84
C SER A 105 -2.75 3.47 4.43
N ASP A 106 -2.29 2.23 4.22
CA ASP A 106 -1.87 1.80 2.89
C ASP A 106 -3.07 1.23 2.13
N PRO A 107 -3.35 1.70 0.89
CA PRO A 107 -4.43 1.13 0.11
C PRO A 107 -4.10 -0.33 -0.27
N GLY A 108 -5.02 -1.25 -0.01
CA GLY A 108 -4.79 -2.70 -0.25
C GLY A 108 -4.45 -3.06 -1.70
N TRP A 109 -4.91 -2.27 -2.68
CA TRP A 109 -4.54 -2.44 -4.09
C TRP A 109 -3.06 -2.13 -4.33
N ALA A 110 -2.47 -1.17 -3.60
CA ALA A 110 -1.06 -0.81 -3.75
C ALA A 110 -0.17 -1.95 -3.24
N ILE A 111 -0.49 -2.52 -2.07
CA ILE A 111 0.19 -3.71 -1.53
C ILE A 111 0.16 -4.86 -2.55
N THR A 112 -0.99 -5.10 -3.18
CA THR A 112 -1.16 -6.14 -4.20
C THR A 112 -0.31 -5.86 -5.44
N ALA A 113 -0.36 -4.64 -5.97
CA ALA A 113 0.42 -4.24 -7.13
C ALA A 113 1.93 -4.38 -6.85
N MET A 114 2.39 -3.94 -5.68
CA MET A 114 3.79 -4.05 -5.27
C MET A 114 4.25 -5.49 -5.12
N SER A 115 3.41 -6.36 -4.55
CA SER A 115 3.69 -7.79 -4.45
C SER A 115 3.90 -8.42 -5.83
N LEU A 116 3.08 -8.05 -6.82
CA LEU A 116 3.23 -8.51 -8.20
C LEU A 116 4.53 -7.99 -8.82
N PHE A 117 4.84 -6.71 -8.68
CA PHE A 117 6.10 -6.14 -9.17
C PHE A 117 7.32 -6.86 -8.60
N LEU A 118 7.30 -7.18 -7.31
CA LEU A 118 8.38 -7.92 -6.66
C LEU A 118 8.52 -9.34 -7.22
N VAL A 119 7.42 -10.10 -7.29
CA VAL A 119 7.43 -11.50 -7.77
C VAL A 119 7.88 -11.57 -9.23
N PHE A 120 7.31 -10.74 -10.11
CA PHE A 120 7.70 -10.71 -11.51
C PHE A 120 9.12 -10.19 -11.69
N GLY A 121 9.51 -9.15 -10.94
CA GLY A 121 10.88 -8.60 -10.96
C GLY A 121 11.92 -9.68 -10.63
N LEU A 122 11.75 -10.37 -9.50
CA LEU A 122 12.63 -11.47 -9.10
C LEU A 122 12.59 -12.64 -10.08
N GLY A 123 11.41 -13.02 -10.57
CA GLY A 123 11.25 -14.10 -11.54
C GLY A 123 12.00 -13.82 -12.86
N PHE A 124 11.91 -12.60 -13.37
CA PHE A 124 12.59 -12.19 -14.59
C PHE A 124 14.10 -12.09 -14.42
N VAL A 125 14.58 -11.53 -13.30
CA VAL A 125 16.02 -11.47 -13.00
C VAL A 125 16.60 -12.87 -12.81
N GLY A 126 15.96 -13.70 -11.98
CA GLY A 126 16.41 -15.07 -11.71
C GLY A 126 16.38 -15.95 -12.95
N GLY A 127 15.24 -15.98 -13.66
CA GLY A 127 15.07 -16.77 -14.89
C GLY A 127 16.00 -16.31 -16.02
N GLY A 128 16.20 -15.00 -16.16
CA GLY A 128 17.15 -14.41 -17.11
C GLY A 128 18.59 -14.83 -16.80
N SER A 129 18.98 -14.77 -15.53
CA SER A 129 20.33 -15.11 -15.05
C SER A 129 20.65 -16.60 -15.26
N ILE A 130 19.74 -17.51 -14.92
CA ILE A 130 19.92 -18.95 -15.13
C ILE A 130 20.11 -19.28 -16.60
N ARG A 131 19.30 -18.67 -17.48
CA ARG A 131 19.41 -18.87 -18.93
C ARG A 131 20.73 -18.33 -19.48
N ALA A 132 21.17 -17.16 -19.02
CA ALA A 132 22.46 -16.59 -19.41
C ALA A 132 23.63 -17.49 -18.97
N PHE A 133 23.60 -18.00 -17.73
CA PHE A 133 24.64 -18.85 -17.18
C PHE A 133 24.73 -20.21 -17.89
N ARG A 134 23.57 -20.83 -18.18
CA ARG A 134 23.51 -22.08 -18.98
C ARG A 134 24.07 -21.87 -20.40
N ALA A 135 23.76 -20.75 -21.04
CA ALA A 135 24.29 -20.44 -22.37
C ALA A 135 25.80 -20.15 -22.38
N ALA A 136 26.33 -19.59 -21.29
CA ALA A 136 27.77 -19.36 -21.12
C ALA A 136 28.55 -20.67 -20.89
N ARG A 137 27.98 -21.62 -20.15
CA ARG A 137 28.61 -22.93 -19.87
C ARG A 137 28.61 -23.90 -21.06
N ALA A 138 27.75 -23.67 -22.05
CA ALA A 138 27.65 -24.49 -23.26
C ALA A 138 28.58 -24.03 -24.39
N ARG A 139 29.39 -22.98 -24.16
CA ARG A 139 30.44 -22.51 -25.05
C ARG A 139 31.79 -22.89 -24.47
#